data_AF-A0A4Q3IX05-F1
#
_entry.id   AF-A0A4Q3IX05-F1
#
_cell.length_a   1.000
_cell.length_b   1.000
_cell.length_c   1.000
_cell.angle_alpha   90.00
_cell.angle_beta   90.00
_cell.angle_gamma   90.00
#
_symmetry.space_group_name_H-M   'P 1'
#
loop_
_entity.id
_entity.type
_entity.pdbx_description
1 polymer ?
#
loop_
_entity_poly.entity_id
_entity_poly.type
_entity_poly.pdbx_seq_one_letter_code
_entity_poly.pdbx_strand_id
1 'polypeptide(L)'
;LDNVKVREAIAHAINRQDIIDGAMSGFGIPIGSFFPPGDANYIDLTAQSNFDLTIISHTEPNDISIFSRPDYYFGYKSDAFNKIIADLAVTADPAKRSELYKAAQQKLADDYAVGFLFELPKIGVENAKLHGLWENAPAQATDLTAVYWDE
;
A
#
# COMPACT_ATOMS: atom_id res chain seq x y z
N LEU A 1 19.40 2.64 3.64
CA LEU A 1 19.38 4.06 3.20
C LEU A 1 19.11 4.90 4.44
N ASP A 2 20.16 5.12 5.24
CA ASP A 2 19.96 5.30 6.68
C ASP A 2 19.64 6.76 7.03
N ASN A 3 20.15 7.70 6.24
CA ASN A 3 19.83 9.12 6.35
C ASN A 3 18.42 9.42 5.81
N VAL A 4 17.53 9.85 6.70
CA VAL A 4 16.15 10.27 6.35
C VAL A 4 16.11 11.37 5.29
N LYS A 5 17.06 12.32 5.29
CA LYS A 5 17.13 13.39 4.28
C LYS A 5 17.48 12.89 2.88
N VAL A 6 18.18 11.76 2.78
CA VAL A 6 18.43 11.10 1.48
C VAL A 6 17.16 10.40 1.01
N ARG A 7 16.42 9.74 1.91
CA ARG A 7 15.13 9.12 1.56
C ARG A 7 14.05 10.12 1.20
N GLU A 8 13.97 11.23 1.91
CA GLU A 8 13.10 12.38 1.58
C GLU A 8 13.43 12.89 0.18
N ALA A 9 14.70 13.18 -0.13
CA ALA A 9 15.11 13.57 -1.48
C ALA A 9 14.75 12.51 -2.56
N ILE A 10 14.92 11.23 -2.26
CA ILE A 10 14.52 10.09 -3.11
C ILE A 10 12.99 9.94 -3.18
N ALA A 11 12.24 10.46 -2.22
CA ALA A 11 10.80 10.55 -2.34
C ALA A 11 10.38 11.83 -3.09
N HIS A 12 11.30 12.71 -3.52
CA HIS A 12 11.10 14.01 -4.19
C HIS A 12 11.73 14.15 -5.64
N ALA A 13 11.74 13.14 -6.56
CA ALA A 13 12.05 13.34 -8.02
C ALA A 13 11.10 12.81 -9.17
N ILE A 14 11.21 11.56 -9.68
CA ILE A 14 10.73 11.11 -11.04
C ILE A 14 9.30 10.50 -11.21
N ASN A 15 8.31 11.31 -10.87
CA ASN A 15 6.86 11.32 -11.20
C ASN A 15 5.97 10.06 -11.11
N ARG A 16 5.08 10.01 -10.09
CA ARG A 16 3.97 9.02 -9.98
C ARG A 16 3.09 8.98 -11.22
N GLN A 17 2.64 10.13 -11.72
CA GLN A 17 1.72 10.19 -12.85
C GLN A 17 2.43 9.76 -14.14
N ASP A 18 3.66 10.21 -14.38
CA ASP A 18 4.41 9.78 -15.58
C ASP A 18 4.73 8.27 -15.54
N ILE A 19 4.92 7.68 -14.34
CA ILE A 19 5.07 6.21 -14.20
C ILE A 19 3.74 5.50 -14.49
N ILE A 20 2.62 6.01 -13.97
CA ILE A 20 1.28 5.46 -14.25
C ILE A 20 1.00 5.51 -15.76
N ASP A 21 1.22 6.66 -16.39
CA ASP A 21 0.94 6.89 -17.80
C ASP A 21 1.90 6.09 -18.70
N GLY A 22 3.20 6.16 -18.41
CA GLY A 22 4.26 5.59 -19.25
C GLY A 22 4.53 4.10 -19.04
N ALA A 23 4.43 3.59 -17.81
CA ALA A 23 4.72 2.19 -17.49
C ALA A 23 3.43 1.35 -17.32
N MET A 24 2.34 1.95 -16.84
CA MET A 24 1.07 1.26 -16.56
C MET A 24 -0.07 1.65 -17.52
N SER A 25 0.25 2.30 -18.64
CA SER A 25 -0.71 2.73 -19.68
C SER A 25 -1.86 3.60 -19.16
N GLY A 26 -1.63 4.38 -18.08
CA GLY A 26 -2.62 5.28 -17.47
C GLY A 26 -3.60 4.60 -16.52
N PHE A 27 -3.47 3.30 -16.23
CA PHE A 27 -4.48 2.56 -15.46
C PHE A 27 -4.36 2.68 -13.93
N GLY A 28 -3.21 3.07 -13.37
CA GLY A 28 -3.01 3.16 -11.92
C GLY A 28 -3.69 4.37 -11.26
N ILE A 29 -4.03 4.25 -9.97
CA ILE A 29 -4.48 5.37 -9.12
C ILE A 29 -3.34 5.79 -8.20
N PRO A 30 -2.87 7.05 -8.19
CA PRO A 30 -1.79 7.48 -7.29
C PRO A 30 -2.08 7.21 -5.81
N ILE A 31 -1.11 6.68 -5.08
CA ILE A 31 -1.18 6.46 -3.62
C ILE A 31 0.01 7.08 -2.90
N GLY A 32 -0.20 7.49 -1.64
CA GLY A 32 0.83 8.05 -0.77
C GLY A 32 1.11 7.23 0.49
N SER A 33 0.34 6.18 0.74
CA SER A 33 0.48 5.30 1.90
C SER A 33 0.49 3.82 1.49
N PHE A 34 0.69 2.93 2.46
CA PHE A 34 0.83 1.50 2.23
C PHE A 34 -0.46 0.78 1.81
N PHE A 35 -1.62 1.15 2.38
CA PHE A 35 -2.88 0.49 2.02
C PHE A 35 -3.45 1.06 0.70
N PRO A 36 -4.23 0.27 -0.06
CA PRO A 36 -4.92 0.77 -1.24
C PRO A 36 -6.16 1.61 -0.86
N PRO A 37 -6.67 2.49 -1.74
CA PRO A 37 -7.82 3.35 -1.45
C PRO A 37 -9.13 2.64 -1.10
N GLY A 38 -9.26 1.34 -1.40
CA GLY A 38 -10.40 0.52 -1.03
C GLY A 38 -10.36 -0.04 0.41
N ASP A 39 -9.26 0.11 1.13
CA ASP A 39 -9.15 -0.35 2.53
C ASP A 39 -9.64 0.72 3.52
N ALA A 40 -10.42 0.32 4.52
CA ALA A 40 -10.96 1.21 5.55
C ALA A 40 -9.90 1.94 6.41
N ASN A 41 -8.64 1.49 6.34
CA ASN A 41 -7.49 2.07 7.02
C ASN A 41 -6.68 3.02 6.14
N TYR A 42 -7.00 3.18 4.86
CA TYR A 42 -6.30 4.07 3.94
C TYR A 42 -6.21 5.53 4.45
N ILE A 43 -5.10 6.20 4.11
CA ILE A 43 -4.89 7.63 4.30
C ILE A 43 -4.20 8.20 3.05
N ASP A 44 -4.76 9.26 2.47
CA ASP A 44 -4.13 9.91 1.32
C ASP A 44 -2.97 10.82 1.79
N LEU A 45 -1.76 10.43 1.41
CA LEU A 45 -0.52 11.17 1.65
C LEU A 45 0.23 11.48 0.35
N THR A 46 -0.46 11.43 -0.81
CA THR A 46 0.14 11.63 -2.14
C THR A 46 0.91 12.95 -2.27
N ALA A 47 0.47 13.99 -1.55
CA ALA A 47 1.08 15.31 -1.51
C ALA A 47 2.42 15.40 -0.76
N GLN A 48 2.83 14.37 0.01
CA GLN A 48 4.03 14.46 0.85
C GLN A 48 5.34 14.45 0.07
N SER A 49 5.38 13.91 -1.15
CA SER A 49 6.67 13.75 -1.82
C SER A 49 6.57 13.54 -3.32
N ASN A 50 7.45 14.21 -4.08
CA ASN A 50 7.40 14.25 -5.56
C ASN A 50 8.58 13.52 -6.26
N PHE A 51 8.82 12.22 -5.92
CA PHE A 51 8.75 10.99 -6.76
C PHE A 51 10.00 10.10 -7.22
N ASP A 52 11.20 9.95 -6.60
CA ASP A 52 12.38 9.26 -7.24
C ASP A 52 12.43 7.69 -7.26
N LEU A 53 13.37 7.15 -8.08
CA LEU A 53 13.98 5.80 -8.28
C LEU A 53 13.35 4.50 -7.69
N THR A 54 13.44 3.44 -8.51
CA THR A 54 13.17 2.00 -8.25
C THR A 54 11.75 1.62 -7.83
N ILE A 55 11.06 0.93 -8.75
CA ILE A 55 9.68 0.47 -8.60
C ILE A 55 9.67 -1.00 -8.15
N ILE A 56 8.88 -1.31 -7.12
CA ILE A 56 8.55 -2.66 -6.68
C ILE A 56 7.03 -2.79 -6.62
N SER A 57 6.47 -3.83 -7.25
CA SER A 57 5.05 -4.18 -7.10
C SER A 57 4.90 -5.03 -5.85
N HIS A 58 4.29 -4.46 -4.81
CA HIS A 58 3.91 -5.19 -3.59
C HIS A 58 2.49 -5.76 -3.75
N THR A 59 2.22 -6.92 -3.14
CA THR A 59 1.01 -7.72 -3.45
C THR A 59 0.19 -8.13 -2.23
N GLU A 60 0.70 -7.89 -1.02
CA GLU A 60 0.07 -8.29 0.24
C GLU A 60 -0.48 -7.04 0.97
N PRO A 61 -1.81 -6.86 1.08
CA PRO A 61 -2.38 -5.62 1.60
C PRO A 61 -2.22 -5.45 3.12
N ASN A 62 -1.92 -6.50 3.88
CA ASN A 62 -2.03 -6.50 5.34
C ASN A 62 -0.72 -6.83 6.08
N ASP A 63 0.41 -6.91 5.36
CA ASP A 63 1.69 -7.34 5.92
C ASP A 63 2.60 -6.20 6.41
N ILE A 64 2.12 -4.94 6.48
CA ILE A 64 2.82 -3.68 6.86
C ILE A 64 3.91 -3.80 7.96
N SER A 65 3.80 -4.78 8.86
CA SER A 65 4.88 -5.27 9.72
C SER A 65 6.20 -5.61 9.02
N ILE A 66 6.25 -5.83 7.69
CA ILE A 66 7.50 -6.08 6.94
C ILE A 66 8.53 -4.96 7.12
N PHE A 67 8.09 -3.72 7.31
CA PHE A 67 8.96 -2.57 7.58
C PHE A 67 9.64 -2.64 8.96
N SER A 68 9.19 -3.51 9.88
CA SER A 68 9.87 -3.75 11.16
C SER A 68 10.89 -4.91 11.11
N ARG A 69 11.06 -5.57 9.96
CA ARG A 69 12.02 -6.66 9.78
C ARG A 69 13.42 -6.08 9.48
N PRO A 70 14.43 -6.26 10.35
CA PRO A 70 15.69 -5.52 10.27
C PRO A 70 16.56 -5.87 9.05
N ASP A 71 16.41 -7.08 8.52
CA ASP A 71 17.21 -7.63 7.40
C ASP A 71 16.44 -7.63 6.07
N TYR A 72 15.34 -6.89 5.97
CA TYR A 72 14.51 -6.81 4.76
C TYR A 72 15.02 -5.72 3.80
N TYR A 73 14.71 -5.85 2.51
CA TYR A 73 15.37 -5.09 1.43
C TYR A 73 15.16 -3.56 1.50
N PHE A 74 14.16 -3.07 2.22
CA PHE A 74 13.98 -1.63 2.47
C PHE A 74 15.17 -1.01 3.23
N GLY A 75 15.84 -1.79 4.09
CA GLY A 75 16.87 -1.28 5.00
C GLY A 75 16.36 -0.17 5.94
N TYR A 76 15.05 -0.12 6.17
CA TYR A 76 14.39 0.84 7.06
C TYR A 76 14.49 0.39 8.52
N LYS A 77 14.75 1.33 9.42
CA LYS A 77 14.95 1.08 10.86
C LYS A 77 14.35 2.24 11.64
N SER A 78 13.36 1.96 12.51
CA SER A 78 12.65 2.97 13.28
C SER A 78 12.02 2.35 14.52
N ASP A 79 12.57 2.65 15.70
CA ASP A 79 12.06 2.12 16.98
C ASP A 79 10.62 2.57 17.26
N ALA A 80 10.27 3.79 16.80
CA ALA A 80 8.91 4.31 16.86
C ALA A 80 7.93 3.47 16.02
N PHE A 81 8.32 3.11 14.80
CA PHE A 81 7.50 2.22 13.95
C PHE A 81 7.41 0.82 14.54
N ASN A 82 8.53 0.25 15.01
CA ASN A 82 8.58 -1.06 15.66
C ASN A 82 7.64 -1.13 16.88
N LYS A 83 7.55 -0.04 17.66
CA LYS A 83 6.58 0.06 18.76
C LYS A 83 5.13 0.04 18.27
N ILE A 84 4.78 0.79 17.21
CA ILE A 84 3.41 0.76 16.64
C ILE A 84 3.04 -0.66 16.20
N ILE A 85 3.95 -1.38 15.54
CA ILE A 85 3.72 -2.77 15.12
C ILE A 85 3.57 -3.72 16.33
N ALA A 86 4.38 -3.54 17.39
CA ALA A 86 4.25 -4.33 18.62
C ALA A 86 2.91 -4.10 19.33
N ASP A 87 2.46 -2.84 19.44
CA ASP A 87 1.16 -2.48 20.02
C ASP A 87 0.01 -3.03 19.15
N LEU A 88 0.16 -3.02 17.82
CA LEU A 88 -0.82 -3.55 16.87
C LEU A 88 -0.95 -5.08 16.92
N ALA A 89 0.14 -5.79 17.20
CA ALA A 89 0.15 -7.25 17.34
C ALA A 89 -0.68 -7.75 18.54
N VAL A 90 -0.86 -6.93 19.59
CA VAL A 90 -1.59 -7.28 20.81
C VAL A 90 -2.96 -6.59 20.94
N THR A 91 -3.29 -5.64 20.07
CA THR A 91 -4.56 -4.91 20.12
C THR A 91 -5.68 -5.68 19.43
N ALA A 92 -6.73 -6.06 20.19
CA ALA A 92 -7.91 -6.74 19.66
C ALA A 92 -9.04 -5.78 19.20
N ASP A 93 -9.15 -4.59 19.80
CA ASP A 93 -10.23 -3.64 19.49
C ASP A 93 -10.13 -3.10 18.04
N PRO A 94 -11.15 -3.28 17.18
CA PRO A 94 -11.07 -2.92 15.76
C PRO A 94 -10.82 -1.43 15.51
N ALA A 95 -11.43 -0.54 16.31
CA ALA A 95 -11.24 0.90 16.15
C ALA A 95 -9.79 1.28 16.50
N LYS A 96 -9.27 0.75 17.62
CA LYS A 96 -7.89 0.99 18.03
C LYS A 96 -6.86 0.38 17.09
N ARG A 97 -7.16 -0.78 16.49
CA ARG A 97 -6.36 -1.34 15.38
C ARG A 97 -6.33 -0.39 14.20
N SER A 98 -7.46 0.19 13.79
CA SER A 98 -7.52 1.17 12.68
C SER A 98 -6.67 2.42 12.97
N GLU A 99 -6.73 2.95 14.19
CA GLU A 99 -5.86 4.06 14.62
C GLU A 99 -4.37 3.70 14.48
N LEU A 100 -3.97 2.51 14.95
CA LEU A 100 -2.58 2.05 14.87
C LEU A 100 -2.12 1.80 13.42
N TYR A 101 -2.99 1.26 12.57
CA TYR A 101 -2.74 1.09 11.14
C TYR A 101 -2.57 2.43 10.41
N LYS A 102 -3.38 3.44 10.77
CA LYS A 102 -3.24 4.82 10.25
C LYS A 102 -1.96 5.48 10.74
N ALA A 103 -1.62 5.33 12.02
CA ALA A 103 -0.36 5.81 12.58
C ALA A 103 0.88 5.14 11.96
N ALA A 104 0.82 3.83 11.69
CA ALA A 104 1.90 3.09 11.03
C ALA A 104 2.17 3.61 9.62
N GLN A 105 1.13 3.78 8.80
CA GLN A 105 1.24 4.38 7.46
C GLN A 105 1.81 5.80 7.51
N GLN A 106 1.26 6.65 8.36
CA GLN A 106 1.73 8.03 8.51
C GLN A 106 3.23 8.04 8.86
N LYS A 107 3.66 7.17 9.77
CA LYS A 107 5.06 7.07 10.17
C LYS A 107 5.99 6.60 9.03
N LEU A 108 5.55 5.67 8.18
CA LEU A 108 6.33 5.24 7.02
C LEU A 108 6.46 6.36 5.98
N ALA A 109 5.41 7.12 5.76
CA ALA A 109 5.39 8.22 4.82
C ALA A 109 6.20 9.43 5.31
N ASP A 110 6.05 9.82 6.59
CA ASP A 110 6.83 10.88 7.25
C ASP A 110 8.35 10.55 7.32
N ASP A 111 8.71 9.27 7.47
CA ASP A 111 10.11 8.82 7.43
C ASP A 111 10.63 8.55 6.00
N TYR A 112 9.76 8.72 4.99
CA TYR A 112 10.00 8.38 3.59
C TYR A 112 10.61 6.97 3.43
N ALA A 113 10.02 5.97 4.10
CA ALA A 113 10.58 4.61 4.13
C ALA A 113 10.67 3.99 2.73
N VAL A 114 9.65 4.23 1.90
CA VAL A 114 9.58 3.98 0.44
C VAL A 114 8.66 5.02 -0.21
N GLY A 115 8.76 5.19 -1.53
CA GLY A 115 7.74 5.87 -2.32
C GLY A 115 6.59 4.93 -2.67
N PHE A 116 5.45 5.06 -2.01
CA PHE A 116 4.19 4.47 -2.50
C PHE A 116 3.79 5.18 -3.80
N LEU A 117 3.39 4.44 -4.85
CA LEU A 117 3.24 5.00 -6.20
C LEU A 117 1.78 5.01 -6.67
N PHE A 118 1.23 3.84 -6.95
CA PHE A 118 -0.15 3.64 -7.36
C PHE A 118 -0.67 2.27 -6.93
N GLU A 119 -1.99 2.15 -6.81
CA GLU A 119 -2.67 0.86 -6.84
C GLU A 119 -3.02 0.50 -8.28
N LEU A 120 -2.81 -0.77 -8.67
CA LEU A 120 -3.23 -1.26 -9.98
C LEU A 120 -4.70 -1.70 -9.91
N PRO A 121 -5.58 -1.23 -10.82
CA PRO A 121 -6.95 -1.71 -10.87
C PRO A 121 -6.98 -3.17 -11.30
N LYS A 122 -7.86 -3.94 -10.67
CA LYS A 122 -8.27 -5.26 -11.18
C LYS A 122 -9.14 -5.07 -12.42
N ILE A 123 -8.51 -5.02 -13.61
CA ILE A 123 -9.23 -5.02 -14.89
C ILE A 123 -9.62 -6.46 -15.22
N GLY A 124 -10.90 -6.79 -15.03
CA GLY A 124 -11.50 -8.08 -15.38
C GLY A 124 -12.57 -7.95 -16.46
N VAL A 125 -12.73 -9.01 -17.26
CA VAL A 125 -13.90 -9.21 -18.11
C VAL A 125 -14.56 -10.51 -17.67
N GLU A 126 -15.74 -10.39 -17.08
CA GLU A 126 -16.55 -11.50 -16.60
C GLU A 126 -17.80 -11.69 -17.46
N ASN A 127 -18.36 -12.89 -17.46
CA ASN A 127 -19.59 -13.18 -18.19
C ASN A 127 -20.77 -12.58 -17.43
N ALA A 128 -21.72 -11.93 -18.11
CA ALA A 128 -22.87 -11.28 -17.48
C ALA A 128 -23.82 -12.24 -16.71
N LYS A 129 -23.68 -13.57 -16.89
CA LYS A 129 -24.35 -14.60 -16.09
C LYS A 129 -23.56 -15.06 -14.85
N LEU A 130 -22.34 -14.58 -14.64
CA LEU A 130 -21.46 -14.98 -13.55
C LEU A 130 -21.54 -13.94 -12.43
N HIS A 131 -21.95 -14.36 -11.24
CA HIS A 131 -22.17 -13.51 -10.08
C HIS A 131 -21.21 -13.84 -8.94
N GLY A 132 -21.13 -12.94 -7.96
CA GLY A 132 -20.40 -13.16 -6.71
C GLY A 132 -18.88 -12.96 -6.78
N LEU A 133 -18.35 -12.59 -7.96
CA LEU A 133 -16.97 -12.09 -8.06
C LEU A 133 -16.85 -10.75 -7.34
N TRP A 134 -15.72 -10.53 -6.67
CA TRP A 134 -15.46 -9.26 -5.98
C TRP A 134 -15.21 -8.14 -6.99
N GLU A 135 -16.01 -7.08 -6.92
CA GLU A 135 -15.80 -5.83 -7.67
C GLU A 135 -14.42 -5.23 -7.35
N ASN A 136 -14.15 -5.05 -6.06
CA ASN A 136 -12.85 -4.60 -5.55
C ASN A 136 -12.19 -5.75 -4.77
N ALA A 137 -11.01 -6.18 -5.19
CA ALA A 137 -10.24 -7.24 -4.52
C ALA A 137 -8.95 -6.67 -3.92
N PRO A 138 -8.79 -6.61 -2.58
CA PRO A 138 -7.60 -6.03 -1.94
C PRO A 138 -6.36 -6.93 -2.02
N ALA A 139 -6.44 -8.11 -2.64
CA ALA A 139 -5.34 -9.05 -2.78
C ALA A 139 -5.32 -9.64 -4.20
N GLN A 140 -4.15 -10.12 -4.64
CA GLN A 140 -3.98 -10.83 -5.92
C GLN A 140 -4.54 -12.26 -5.87
N ALA A 141 -5.82 -12.40 -5.53
CA ALA A 141 -6.56 -13.64 -5.48
C ALA A 141 -7.92 -13.48 -6.17
N THR A 142 -8.39 -14.53 -6.83
CA THR A 142 -9.79 -14.61 -7.28
C THR A 142 -10.56 -15.45 -6.27
N ASP A 143 -11.29 -14.78 -5.37
CA ASP A 143 -12.22 -15.50 -4.48
C ASP A 143 -13.39 -16.05 -5.30
N LEU A 144 -13.58 -17.36 -5.22
CA LEU A 144 -14.66 -18.10 -5.88
C LEU A 144 -15.72 -18.62 -4.89
N THR A 145 -15.58 -18.35 -3.58
CA THR A 145 -16.45 -18.91 -2.54
C THR A 145 -17.89 -18.43 -2.63
N ALA A 146 -18.11 -17.22 -3.14
CA ALA A 146 -19.43 -16.63 -3.38
C ALA A 146 -19.89 -16.75 -4.86
N VAL A 147 -19.09 -17.38 -5.73
CA VAL A 147 -19.31 -17.31 -7.18
C VAL A 147 -20.31 -18.35 -7.68
N TYR A 148 -21.27 -17.91 -8.50
CA TYR A 148 -22.29 -18.78 -9.10
C TYR A 148 -22.71 -18.30 -10.49
N TRP A 149 -23.40 -19.16 -11.24
CA TRP A 149 -23.99 -18.85 -12.54
C TRP A 149 -25.51 -18.66 -12.43
N ASP A 150 -26.05 -17.67 -13.14
CA ASP A 150 -27.47 -17.61 -13.50
C ASP A 150 -27.81 -18.69 -14.53
N GLU A 151 -28.94 -19.39 -14.32
CA GLU A 151 -29.52 -20.37 -15.25
C GLU A 151 -29.84 -19.77 -16.64
#